data_AF-A0A667ZMI2-F1
#
_entry.id   AF-A0A667ZMI2-F1
#
_cell.length_a   1.000
_cell.length_b   1.000
_cell.length_c   1.000
_cell.angle_alpha   90.00
_cell.angle_beta   90.00
_cell.angle_gamma   90.00
#
_symmetry.space_group_name_H-M   'P 1'
#
loop_
_entity.id
_entity.type
_entity.pdbx_description
1 polymer ?
#
loop_
_entity_poly.entity_id
_entity_poly.type
_entity_poly.pdbx_seq_one_letter_code
_entity_poly.pdbx_strand_id
1 'polypeptide(L)'
;MNGSLHPARKVVDIKLKRGPAGLGFNIVGGVDQQYVMNDSGIYVSKIKEDGAAALDGRLKEGDKILAINGIKLEDRTHSATVELFRTAGEDVELLVLPKLPAHMNGPTSSPPDGDSSSSSSSSSSFGVLAALLGAAAVLAFIVMRFQPQLRKHF
;
A
#
# COMPACT_ATOMS: atom_id res chain seq x y z
N MET A 1 21.49 -4.60 32.82
CA MET A 1 21.12 -5.39 31.63
C MET A 1 19.90 -4.72 31.04
N ASN A 2 20.11 -3.82 30.08
CA ASN A 2 19.06 -2.96 29.56
C ASN A 2 18.34 -3.75 28.47
N GLY A 3 17.36 -4.56 28.86
CA GLY A 3 16.45 -5.20 27.92
C GLY A 3 15.68 -4.11 27.21
N SER A 4 16.17 -3.70 26.03
CA SER A 4 15.46 -2.81 25.13
C SER A 4 14.18 -3.53 24.70
N LEU A 5 13.12 -3.31 25.48
CA LEU A 5 11.77 -3.73 25.16
C LEU A 5 11.37 -2.93 23.92
N HIS A 6 11.76 -3.43 22.75
CA HIS A 6 11.20 -2.97 21.50
C HIS A 6 9.68 -2.99 21.69
N PRO A 7 8.98 -1.86 21.49
CA PRO A 7 7.53 -1.88 21.62
C PRO A 7 7.02 -2.96 20.68
N ALA A 8 6.42 -4.01 21.25
CA ALA A 8 5.77 -5.06 20.48
C ALA A 8 4.84 -4.33 19.52
N ARG A 9 5.11 -4.42 18.21
CA ARG A 9 4.38 -3.67 17.19
C ARG A 9 2.89 -3.91 17.43
N LYS A 10 2.16 -2.85 17.80
CA LYS A 10 0.75 -2.99 18.16
C LYS A 10 -0.06 -3.20 16.89
N VAL A 11 -0.70 -4.35 16.80
CA VAL A 11 -1.65 -4.65 15.72
C VAL A 11 -2.91 -3.80 15.93
N VAL A 12 -3.49 -3.32 14.83
CA VAL A 12 -4.64 -2.42 14.81
C VAL A 12 -5.77 -3.06 14.02
N ASP A 13 -6.97 -3.04 14.59
CA ASP A 13 -8.20 -3.43 13.91
C ASP A 13 -8.83 -2.21 13.22
N ILE A 14 -9.00 -2.32 11.90
CA ILE A 14 -9.58 -1.27 11.06
C ILE A 14 -10.84 -1.84 10.41
N LYS A 15 -11.98 -1.18 10.65
CA LYS A 15 -13.25 -1.53 10.02
C LYS A 15 -13.51 -0.52 8.91
N LEU A 16 -13.57 -1.00 7.68
CA LEU A 16 -13.86 -0.20 6.50
C LEU A 16 -15.18 -0.65 5.89
N LYS A 17 -16.02 0.32 5.55
CA LYS A 17 -17.19 0.08 4.72
C LYS A 17 -16.82 0.26 3.26
N ARG A 18 -17.14 -0.72 2.42
CA ARG A 18 -16.88 -0.70 0.99
C ARG A 18 -17.64 0.46 0.34
N GLY A 19 -16.89 1.32 -0.33
CA GLY A 19 -17.45 2.42 -1.11
C GLY A 19 -17.76 2.00 -2.55
N PRO A 20 -18.27 2.94 -3.37
CA PRO A 20 -18.57 2.70 -4.78
C PRO A 20 -17.35 2.28 -5.61
N ALA A 21 -16.14 2.64 -5.16
CA ALA A 21 -14.86 2.24 -5.78
C ALA A 21 -14.16 1.08 -5.04
N GLY A 22 -14.87 0.35 -4.17
CA GLY A 22 -14.30 -0.71 -3.34
C GLY A 22 -13.72 -0.19 -2.02
N LEU A 23 -12.64 -0.83 -1.55
CA LEU A 23 -12.00 -0.49 -0.26
C LEU A 23 -11.01 0.68 -0.35
N GLY A 24 -10.61 1.07 -1.56
CA GLY A 24 -9.80 2.27 -1.76
C GLY A 24 -8.31 2.12 -1.48
N PHE A 25 -7.75 0.92 -1.59
CA PHE A 25 -6.31 0.68 -1.52
C PHE A 25 -5.90 -0.48 -2.43
N ASN A 26 -4.62 -0.52 -2.77
CA ASN A 26 -3.99 -1.59 -3.52
C ASN A 26 -3.12 -2.44 -2.59
N ILE A 27 -3.06 -3.74 -2.90
CA ILE A 27 -2.22 -4.68 -2.19
C ILE A 27 -1.12 -5.23 -3.09
N VAL A 28 0.00 -5.60 -2.48
CA VAL A 28 1.11 -6.37 -3.08
C VAL A 28 1.56 -7.43 -2.08
N GLY A 29 2.37 -8.38 -2.53
CA GLY A 29 2.78 -9.49 -1.69
C GLY A 29 1.93 -10.75 -1.91
N GLY A 30 2.22 -11.77 -1.11
CA GLY A 30 1.71 -13.12 -1.26
C GLY A 30 2.85 -14.12 -1.44
N VAL A 31 2.60 -15.39 -1.15
CA VAL A 31 3.64 -16.45 -1.26
C VAL A 31 4.21 -16.62 -2.67
N ASP A 32 3.40 -16.32 -3.69
CA ASP A 32 3.72 -16.37 -5.11
C ASP A 32 4.33 -15.07 -5.64
N GLN A 33 4.14 -13.96 -4.93
CA GLN A 33 4.59 -12.63 -5.30
C GLN A 33 5.26 -11.94 -4.12
N GLN A 34 6.39 -12.50 -3.65
CA GLN A 34 7.12 -11.98 -2.51
C GLN A 34 7.55 -10.52 -2.75
N TYR A 35 6.93 -9.61 -2.02
CA TYR A 35 7.25 -8.18 -2.08
C TYR A 35 8.47 -7.84 -1.22
N VAL A 36 8.63 -8.56 -0.11
CA VAL A 36 9.76 -8.44 0.80
C VAL A 36 10.53 -9.76 0.77
N MET A 37 11.86 -9.68 0.69
CA MET A 37 12.74 -10.86 0.69
C MET A 37 12.48 -11.71 1.93
N ASN A 38 12.10 -12.97 1.72
CA ASN A 38 11.71 -13.93 2.77
C ASN A 38 10.47 -13.56 3.59
N ASP A 39 9.56 -12.74 3.04
CA ASP A 39 8.26 -12.48 3.67
C ASP A 39 7.13 -12.56 2.64
N SER A 40 6.25 -13.53 2.86
CA SER A 40 5.06 -13.82 2.05
C SER A 40 3.83 -13.01 2.45
N GLY A 41 4.01 -11.96 3.26
CA GLY A 41 2.95 -11.11 3.74
C GLY A 41 2.26 -10.26 2.68
N ILE A 42 1.08 -9.76 3.04
CA ILE A 42 0.29 -8.83 2.21
C ILE A 42 0.52 -7.40 2.70
N TYR A 43 0.84 -6.51 1.77
CA TYR A 43 1.22 -5.14 2.06
C TYR A 43 0.35 -4.15 1.28
N VAL A 44 0.05 -3.01 1.89
CA VAL A 44 -0.61 -1.90 1.20
C VAL A 44 0.41 -1.17 0.34
N SER A 45 0.25 -1.21 -0.98
CA SER A 45 1.16 -0.51 -1.90
C SER A 45 0.76 0.92 -2.16
N LYS A 46 -0.56 1.18 -2.24
CA LYS A 46 -1.10 2.51 -2.53
C LYS A 46 -2.45 2.71 -1.87
N ILE A 47 -2.73 3.92 -1.40
CA ILE A 47 -4.07 4.31 -0.97
C ILE A 47 -4.68 5.22 -2.03
N LYS A 48 -5.93 4.94 -2.39
CA LYS A 48 -6.67 5.72 -3.38
C LYS A 48 -7.22 6.98 -2.70
N GLU A 49 -6.89 8.14 -3.24
CA GLU A 49 -7.56 9.40 -2.92
C GLU A 49 -9.07 9.22 -3.14
N ASP A 50 -9.88 9.67 -2.18
CA ASP A 50 -11.35 9.44 -2.11
C ASP A 50 -11.79 7.99 -1.89
N GLY A 51 -10.88 7.08 -1.57
CA GLY A 51 -11.20 5.70 -1.18
C GLY A 51 -11.68 5.56 0.26
N ALA A 52 -12.41 4.49 0.57
CA ALA A 52 -12.88 4.22 1.95
C ALA A 52 -11.73 4.19 2.97
N ALA A 53 -10.59 3.59 2.61
CA ALA A 53 -9.39 3.61 3.45
C ALA A 53 -8.78 5.01 3.65
N ALA A 54 -8.83 5.89 2.64
CA ALA A 54 -8.33 7.25 2.74
C ALA A 54 -9.23 8.12 3.63
N LEU A 55 -10.56 7.95 3.50
CA LEU A 55 -11.55 8.64 4.32
C LEU A 55 -11.46 8.25 5.80
N ASP A 56 -11.16 6.97 6.08
CA ASP A 56 -10.90 6.49 7.44
C ASP A 56 -9.53 6.99 7.96
N GLY A 57 -8.51 7.03 7.10
CA GLY A 57 -7.20 7.64 7.38
C GLY A 57 -6.29 6.84 8.32
N ARG A 58 -6.75 5.71 8.88
CA ARG A 58 -5.94 4.87 9.76
C ARG A 58 -5.00 3.92 9.01
N LEU A 59 -5.43 3.44 7.85
CA LEU A 59 -4.60 2.59 6.98
C LEU A 59 -3.58 3.46 6.24
N LYS A 60 -2.32 3.02 6.13
CA LYS A 60 -1.27 3.74 5.42
C LYS A 60 -0.51 2.83 4.44
N GLU A 61 0.12 3.47 3.46
CA GLU A 61 1.01 2.77 2.51
C GLU A 61 2.22 2.17 3.24
N GLY A 62 2.51 0.91 2.94
CA GLY A 62 3.53 0.09 3.57
C GLY A 62 3.06 -0.64 4.84
N ASP A 63 1.80 -0.49 5.25
CA ASP A 63 1.25 -1.30 6.33
C ASP A 63 1.05 -2.75 5.87
N LYS A 64 1.24 -3.70 6.79
CA LYS A 64 1.09 -5.14 6.53
C LYS A 64 -0.30 -5.58 6.99
N ILE A 65 -1.06 -6.20 6.10
CA ILE A 65 -2.38 -6.76 6.42
C ILE A 65 -2.18 -8.21 6.85
N LEU A 66 -2.56 -8.52 8.09
CA LEU A 66 -2.43 -9.85 8.70
C LEU A 66 -3.68 -10.70 8.48
N ALA A 67 -4.88 -10.09 8.53
CA ALA A 67 -6.15 -10.80 8.38
C ALA A 67 -7.24 -9.90 7.80
N ILE A 68 -8.25 -10.54 7.21
CA ILE A 68 -9.47 -9.93 6.69
C ILE A 68 -10.69 -10.70 7.20
N ASN A 69 -11.65 -10.02 7.85
CA ASN A 69 -12.83 -10.62 8.48
C ASN A 69 -12.48 -11.83 9.37
N GLY A 70 -11.37 -11.74 10.11
CA GLY A 70 -10.86 -12.83 10.95
C GLY A 70 -10.11 -13.95 10.21
N ILE A 71 -10.02 -13.90 8.88
CA ILE A 71 -9.28 -14.87 8.06
C ILE A 71 -7.84 -14.39 7.89
N LYS A 72 -6.88 -15.16 8.41
CA LYS A 72 -5.45 -14.85 8.26
C LYS A 72 -5.00 -14.94 6.80
N LEU A 73 -4.22 -13.94 6.40
CA LEU A 73 -3.62 -13.82 5.06
C LEU A 73 -2.18 -14.34 5.00
N GLU A 74 -1.64 -14.80 6.12
CA GLU A 74 -0.34 -15.47 6.19
C GLU A 74 -0.33 -16.69 5.26
N ASP A 75 0.75 -16.82 4.49
CA ASP A 75 0.99 -17.91 3.54
C ASP A 75 -0.09 -18.08 2.46
N ARG A 76 -0.86 -17.02 2.16
CA ARG A 76 -1.81 -17.01 1.05
C ARG A 76 -1.18 -16.50 -0.23
N THR A 77 -1.68 -17.01 -1.36
CA THR A 77 -1.33 -16.46 -2.68
C THR A 77 -1.96 -15.09 -2.85
N HIS A 78 -1.38 -14.29 -3.73
CA HIS A 78 -1.90 -12.99 -4.10
C HIS A 78 -3.34 -13.10 -4.61
N SER A 79 -3.60 -14.07 -5.50
CA SER A 79 -4.95 -14.30 -6.04
C SER A 79 -5.96 -14.66 -4.96
N ALA A 80 -5.62 -15.58 -4.05
CA ALA A 80 -6.52 -15.98 -2.96
C ALA A 80 -6.82 -14.80 -2.03
N THR A 81 -5.82 -13.98 -1.77
CA THR A 81 -5.98 -12.76 -0.96
C THR A 81 -6.91 -11.76 -1.65
N VAL A 82 -6.74 -11.51 -2.95
CA VAL A 82 -7.61 -10.63 -3.73
C VAL A 82 -9.05 -11.15 -3.75
N GLU A 83 -9.24 -12.47 -3.86
CA GLU A 83 -10.56 -13.09 -3.76
C GLU A 83 -11.20 -12.84 -2.39
N LEU A 84 -10.45 -12.97 -1.29
CA LEU A 84 -10.95 -12.63 0.04
C LEU A 84 -11.37 -11.16 0.13
N PHE A 85 -10.57 -10.22 -0.39
CA PHE A 85 -10.96 -8.80 -0.46
C PHE A 85 -12.19 -8.54 -1.33
N ARG A 86 -12.49 -9.41 -2.30
CA ARG A 86 -13.70 -9.30 -3.14
C ARG A 86 -14.92 -9.91 -2.44
N THR A 87 -14.77 -11.02 -1.74
CA THR A 87 -15.87 -11.74 -1.07
C THR A 87 -16.14 -11.27 0.35
N ALA A 88 -15.29 -10.40 0.92
CA ALA A 88 -15.43 -9.85 2.27
C ALA A 88 -16.68 -8.98 2.52
N GLY A 89 -17.53 -8.77 1.51
CA GLY A 89 -18.79 -8.04 1.65
C GLY A 89 -18.63 -6.52 1.73
N GLU A 90 -19.67 -5.84 2.23
CA GLU A 90 -19.67 -4.40 2.43
C GLU A 90 -18.85 -3.97 3.64
N ASP A 91 -19.00 -4.63 4.78
CA ASP A 91 -18.25 -4.33 6.00
C ASP A 91 -17.03 -5.24 6.09
N VAL A 92 -15.84 -4.65 6.03
CA VAL A 92 -14.57 -5.38 6.02
C VAL A 92 -13.74 -5.00 7.23
N GLU A 93 -13.39 -6.00 8.04
CA GLU A 93 -12.50 -5.86 9.18
C GLU A 93 -11.09 -6.30 8.81
N LEU A 94 -10.13 -5.39 8.94
CA LEU A 94 -8.73 -5.59 8.61
C LEU A 94 -7.90 -5.60 9.88
N LEU A 95 -7.14 -6.67 10.07
CA LEU A 95 -6.11 -6.75 11.10
C LEU A 95 -4.79 -6.26 10.48
N VAL A 96 -4.30 -5.11 10.91
CA VAL A 96 -3.19 -4.42 10.28
C VAL A 96 -2.03 -4.27 11.25
N LEU A 97 -0.82 -4.53 10.76
CA LEU A 97 0.43 -4.24 11.43
C LEU A 97 1.03 -2.98 10.81
N PRO A 98 0.95 -1.83 11.50
CA PRO A 98 1.54 -0.60 11.01
C PRO A 98 3.04 -0.77 10.79
N LYS A 99 3.56 -0.18 9.71
CA LYS A 99 5.02 -0.08 9.56
C LYS A 99 5.58 0.71 10.74
N LEU A 100 6.82 0.40 11.16
CA LEU A 100 7.51 1.24 12.14
C LEU A 100 7.46 2.69 11.63
N PRO A 101 7.17 3.68 12.49
CA PRO A 101 7.44 5.04 12.11
C PRO A 101 8.93 5.08 11.74
N ALA A 102 9.22 5.25 10.45
CA ALA A 102 10.52 5.70 10.04
C ALA A 102 10.76 6.96 10.87
N HIS A 103 11.77 6.90 11.73
CA HIS A 103 12.22 8.00 12.56
C HIS A 103 12.07 9.30 11.76
N MET A 104 11.35 10.25 12.33
CA MET A 104 11.26 11.64 11.90
C MET A 104 12.40 11.99 10.92
N ASN A 105 12.10 12.19 9.64
CA ASN A 105 12.78 13.29 8.96
C ASN A 105 12.22 14.54 9.65
N GLY A 106 12.84 14.87 10.78
CA GLY A 106 12.41 16.00 11.59
C GLY A 106 12.52 17.26 10.74
N PRO A 107 11.52 18.16 10.74
CA PRO A 107 11.90 19.55 10.76
C PRO A 107 12.64 19.72 12.09
N THR A 108 13.97 19.72 12.07
CA THR A 108 14.73 20.33 13.15
C THR A 108 14.36 21.81 13.11
N SER A 109 13.25 22.16 13.75
CA SER A 109 12.93 23.52 14.15
C SER A 109 13.94 23.90 15.24
N SER A 110 15.13 24.32 14.81
CA SER A 110 15.97 25.18 15.62
C SER A 110 15.18 26.44 15.96
N PRO A 111 15.28 26.96 17.19
CA PRO A 111 14.61 28.20 17.59
C PRO A 111 15.06 29.39 16.71
N PRO A 112 14.25 30.46 16.61
CA PRO A 112 14.51 31.57 15.72
C PRO A 112 15.49 32.54 16.40
N ASP A 113 16.79 32.29 16.25
CA ASP A 113 17.80 33.30 16.50
C ASP A 113 18.52 33.55 15.17
N GLY A 114 18.39 34.78 14.69
CA GLY A 114 18.71 35.13 13.31
C GLY A 114 20.16 35.51 13.08
N ASP A 115 20.60 35.28 11.85
CA ASP A 115 21.62 36.04 11.13
C ASP A 115 21.68 35.63 9.65
N SER A 116 22.22 36.54 8.87
CA SER A 116 21.90 36.83 7.48
C SER A 116 22.75 36.06 6.45
N SER A 117 22.19 35.98 5.23
CA SER A 117 22.88 36.03 3.93
C SER A 117 23.94 34.96 3.59
N SER A 118 23.68 34.10 2.59
CA SER A 118 23.90 34.44 1.16
C SER A 118 23.73 33.20 0.25
N SER A 119 23.01 33.42 -0.85
CA SER A 119 22.95 32.71 -2.14
C SER A 119 24.21 31.93 -2.54
N SER A 120 24.14 30.80 -3.25
CA SER A 120 23.89 30.71 -4.71
C SER A 120 24.09 29.23 -5.13
N SER A 121 23.04 28.55 -5.61
CA SER A 121 22.73 28.25 -7.02
C SER A 121 23.71 27.33 -7.76
N SER A 122 23.21 26.19 -8.24
CA SER A 122 23.47 25.58 -9.56
C SER A 122 22.51 24.39 -9.70
N SER A 123 21.32 24.51 -10.30
CA SER A 123 21.01 24.57 -11.75
C SER A 123 21.51 23.35 -12.56
N SER A 124 20.59 22.45 -12.88
CA SER A 124 20.56 21.81 -14.21
C SER A 124 19.16 21.23 -14.48
N SER A 125 18.39 22.03 -15.20
CA SER A 125 17.29 21.67 -16.09
C SER A 125 17.67 20.50 -17.00
N PHE A 126 16.71 19.67 -17.41
CA PHE A 126 16.37 19.36 -18.81
C PHE A 126 15.17 18.41 -18.87
N GLY A 127 14.05 18.91 -19.42
CA GLY A 127 13.08 18.12 -20.19
C GLY A 127 12.12 17.22 -19.38
N VAL A 128 10.90 16.93 -19.82
CA VAL A 128 10.14 17.31 -21.01
C VAL A 128 8.68 17.12 -20.63
N LEU A 129 7.85 18.06 -21.06
CA LEU A 129 6.45 17.88 -21.43
C LEU A 129 6.10 16.42 -21.83
N ALA A 130 5.30 15.71 -21.04
CA ALA A 130 4.63 14.47 -21.45
C ALA A 130 3.31 14.35 -20.68
N ALA A 131 2.27 15.01 -21.16
CA ALA A 131 1.31 14.45 -22.11
C ALA A 131 0.20 13.67 -21.39
N LEU A 132 -0.97 14.32 -21.41
CA LEU A 132 -2.30 13.77 -21.18
C LEU A 132 -2.48 12.42 -21.90
N LEU A 133 -2.41 11.31 -21.17
CA LEU A 133 -3.06 10.08 -21.60
C LEU A 133 -3.83 9.48 -20.44
N GLY A 134 -5.13 9.36 -20.66
CA GLY A 134 -6.14 9.12 -19.65
C GLY A 134 -6.00 7.77 -18.95
N ALA A 135 -6.76 7.67 -17.87
CA ALA A 135 -6.94 6.53 -16.99
C ALA A 135 -7.45 5.22 -17.68
N ALA A 136 -7.41 5.11 -19.01
CA ALA A 136 -7.84 3.94 -19.77
C ALA A 136 -6.73 2.92 -20.05
N ALA A 137 -5.44 3.28 -19.97
CA ALA A 137 -4.36 2.39 -20.41
C ALA A 137 -4.01 1.26 -19.42
N VAL A 138 -4.32 1.39 -18.12
CA VAL A 138 -4.01 0.35 -17.13
C VAL A 138 -4.99 -0.83 -17.23
N LEU A 139 -6.22 -0.61 -17.71
CA LEU A 139 -7.21 -1.67 -17.90
C LEU A 139 -6.85 -2.62 -19.05
N ALA A 140 -6.11 -2.16 -20.07
CA ALA A 140 -5.67 -3.01 -21.18
C ALA A 140 -4.62 -4.05 -20.73
N PHE A 141 -3.78 -3.73 -19.75
CA PHE A 141 -2.76 -4.66 -19.25
C PHE A 141 -3.34 -5.79 -18.40
N ILE A 142 -4.49 -5.56 -17.75
CA ILE A 142 -5.17 -6.54 -16.90
C ILE A 142 -6.01 -7.51 -17.75
N VAL A 143 -6.59 -7.05 -18.86
CA VAL A 143 -7.41 -7.91 -19.74
C VAL A 143 -6.54 -8.83 -20.62
N MET A 144 -5.30 -8.45 -20.95
CA MET A 144 -4.45 -9.21 -21.90
C MET A 144 -3.73 -10.42 -21.28
N ARG A 145 -3.97 -10.77 -20.01
CA ARG A 145 -3.40 -11.97 -19.37
C ARG A 145 -4.41 -13.05 -19.00
N PHE A 146 -5.70 -12.83 -19.29
CA PHE A 146 -6.77 -13.74 -18.90
C PHE A 146 -7.63 -14.19 -20.08
N GLN A 147 -6.98 -14.70 -21.13
CA GLN A 147 -7.64 -15.65 -22.03
C GLN A 147 -6.70 -16.86 -22.25
N PRO A 148 -7.17 -18.08 -21.97
CA PRO A 148 -6.34 -19.28 -21.92
C PRO A 148 -6.07 -19.80 -23.33
N GLN A 149 -4.92 -20.45 -23.47
CA GLN A 149 -4.54 -21.29 -24.60
C GLN A 149 -5.57 -22.40 -24.84
N LEU A 150 -6.53 -22.21 -25.76
CA LEU A 150 -7.21 -23.36 -26.37
C LEU A 150 -6.43 -23.77 -27.62
N ARG A 151 -5.46 -24.65 -27.40
CA ARG A 151 -4.78 -25.40 -28.46
C ARG A 151 -5.46 -26.77 -28.58
N LYS A 152 -5.97 -27.05 -29.78
CA LYS A 152 -5.85 -28.30 -30.57
C LYS A 152 -7.11 -29.12 -30.91
N HIS A 153 -7.17 -29.38 -32.23
CA HIS A 153 -7.60 -30.58 -32.95
C HIS A 153 -9.10 -30.97 -32.94
N PHE A 154 -9.78 -30.66 -34.04
CA PHE A 154 -9.92 -31.62 -35.14
C PHE A 154 -9.93 -30.90 -36.50
#